data_AF-A0A524KCJ6-F1
#
_entry.id   AF-A0A524KCJ6-F1
#
_cell.length_a   1.000
_cell.length_b   1.000
_cell.length_c   1.000
_cell.angle_alpha   90.00
_cell.angle_beta   90.00
_cell.angle_gamma   90.00
#
_symmetry.space_group_name_H-M   'P 1'
#
loop_
_entity.id
_entity.type
_entity.pdbx_description
1 polymer ?
#
loop_
_entity_poly.entity_id
_entity_poly.type
_entity_poly.pdbx_seq_one_letter_code
_entity_poly.pdbx_strand_id
1 'polypeptide(L)'
;MIFIPIGLGIAAAVLFALSRGQGKKAFDMLATETTNAAELATMAADVAGEIGAGSFTRAAELKGVVECTNPLRSEMAGIPCAWYRSTVTREYEETYTERDSEG
;
A
#
# COMPACT_ATOMS: atom_id res chain seq x y z
N MET A 1 2.53 -18.34 -41.15
CA MET A 1 3.24 -17.04 -41.18
C MET A 1 2.46 -15.91 -40.48
N ILE A 2 1.12 -15.99 -40.34
CA ILE A 2 0.29 -14.92 -39.72
C ILE A 2 0.22 -14.97 -38.17
N PHE A 3 0.56 -16.10 -37.56
CA PHE A 3 0.46 -16.28 -36.10
C PHE A 3 1.53 -15.51 -35.32
N ILE A 4 2.70 -15.28 -35.91
CA ILE A 4 3.81 -14.54 -35.29
C ILE A 4 3.46 -13.05 -35.07
N PRO A 5 2.98 -12.29 -36.07
CA PRO A 5 2.60 -10.89 -35.87
C PRO A 5 1.39 -10.75 -34.93
N ILE A 6 0.44 -11.70 -34.95
CA ILE A 6 -0.71 -11.70 -34.03
C ILE A 6 -0.24 -11.91 -32.58
N GLY A 7 0.62 -12.91 -32.34
CA GLY A 7 1.17 -13.17 -31.00
C GLY A 7 1.96 -11.97 -30.46
N LEU A 8 2.79 -11.33 -31.30
CA LEU A 8 3.51 -10.11 -30.95
C LEU A 8 2.57 -8.94 -30.64
N GLY A 9 1.50 -8.77 -31.42
CA GLY A 9 0.50 -7.73 -31.18
C GLY A 9 -0.21 -7.88 -29.83
N ILE A 10 -0.59 -9.13 -29.48
CA ILE A 10 -1.21 -9.42 -28.18
C ILE A 10 -0.23 -9.16 -27.04
N ALA A 11 1.02 -9.64 -27.16
CA ALA A 11 2.05 -9.41 -26.15
C ALA A 11 2.32 -7.90 -25.94
N ALA A 12 2.40 -7.12 -27.02
CA ALA A 12 2.57 -5.67 -26.96
C ALA A 12 1.37 -4.98 -26.27
N ALA A 13 0.14 -5.39 -26.59
CA ALA A 13 -1.06 -4.84 -25.95
C ALA A 13 -1.09 -5.12 -24.43
N VAL A 14 -0.74 -6.34 -24.02
CA VAL A 14 -0.66 -6.72 -22.60
C VAL A 14 0.42 -5.91 -21.89
N LEU A 15 1.63 -5.82 -22.46
CA LEU A 15 2.73 -5.04 -21.88
C LEU A 15 2.38 -3.55 -21.77
N PHE A 16 1.69 -3.00 -22.76
CA PHE A 16 1.22 -1.60 -22.74
C PHE A 16 0.17 -1.35 -21.66
N ALA A 17 -0.77 -2.28 -21.46
CA ALA A 17 -1.77 -2.17 -20.40
C ALA A 17 -1.10 -2.19 -19.00
N LEU A 18 -0.14 -3.09 -18.80
CA LEU A 18 0.62 -3.21 -17.55
C LEU A 18 1.48 -1.97 -17.28
N SER A 19 2.16 -1.42 -18.29
CA SER A 19 3.03 -0.25 -18.13
C SER A 19 2.26 1.01 -17.76
N ARG A 20 1.03 1.17 -18.29
CA ARG A 20 0.16 2.31 -17.98
C ARG A 20 -0.23 2.37 -16.50
N GLY A 21 -0.45 1.22 -15.88
CA GLY A 21 -0.74 1.12 -14.44
C GLY A 21 0.44 1.49 -13.55
N GLN A 22 1.66 1.17 -13.99
CA GLN A 22 2.89 1.48 -13.24
C GLN A 22 3.26 2.96 -13.35
N GLY A 23 3.04 3.59 -14.50
CA GLY A 23 3.26 5.02 -14.69
C GLY A 23 2.41 5.88 -13.76
N LYS A 24 1.14 5.48 -13.52
CA LYS A 24 0.27 6.17 -12.57
C LYS A 24 0.82 6.11 -11.14
N LYS A 25 1.28 4.95 -10.68
CA LYS A 25 1.87 4.80 -9.34
C LYS A 25 3.15 5.62 -9.17
N ALA A 26 4.00 5.64 -10.19
CA ALA A 26 5.23 6.45 -10.18
C ALA A 26 4.90 7.95 -10.13
N PHE A 27 3.90 8.40 -10.89
CA PHE A 27 3.42 9.77 -10.83
C PHE A 27 2.81 10.12 -9.47
N ASP A 28 1.97 9.23 -8.91
CA ASP A 28 1.36 9.44 -7.59
C ASP A 28 2.45 9.55 -6.50
N MET A 29 3.53 8.76 -6.59
CA MET A 29 4.70 8.90 -5.70
C MET A 29 5.47 10.21 -5.91
N LEU A 30 5.72 10.61 -7.16
CA LEU A 30 6.41 11.87 -7.48
C LEU A 30 5.62 13.12 -7.07
N ALA A 31 4.29 13.06 -7.17
CA ALA A 31 3.40 14.16 -6.82
C ALA A 31 3.14 14.26 -5.31
N THR A 32 3.54 13.25 -4.54
CA THR A 32 3.36 13.22 -3.08
C THR A 32 4.57 13.83 -2.40
N GLU A 33 4.36 14.95 -1.71
CA GLU A 33 5.41 15.59 -0.92
C GLU A 33 5.51 14.97 0.48
N THR A 34 6.73 14.92 1.02
CA THR A 34 6.96 14.58 2.42
C THR A 34 6.61 15.77 3.31
N THR A 35 5.76 15.56 4.31
CA THR A 35 5.39 16.56 5.33
C THR A 35 5.24 15.90 6.69
N ASN A 36 4.99 16.68 7.73
CA ASN A 36 4.61 16.19 9.05
C ASN A 36 3.18 16.60 9.41
N ALA A 37 2.65 16.02 10.49
CA ALA A 37 1.27 16.24 10.90
C ALA A 37 0.98 17.71 11.28
N ALA A 38 1.95 18.43 11.85
CA ALA A 38 1.78 19.82 12.28
C ALA A 38 1.70 20.78 11.09
N GLU A 39 2.56 20.59 10.09
CA GLU A 39 2.51 21.34 8.83
C GLU A 39 1.19 21.11 8.09
N LEU A 40 0.74 19.85 7.99
CA LEU A 40 -0.51 19.52 7.32
C LEU A 40 -1.72 20.15 8.03
N ALA A 41 -1.73 20.16 9.38
CA ALA A 41 -2.75 20.81 10.17
C ALA A 41 -2.75 22.34 9.98
N THR A 42 -1.57 22.93 9.89
CA THR A 42 -1.40 24.38 9.64
C THR A 42 -1.95 24.75 8.25
N MET A 43 -1.54 24.02 7.20
CA MET A 43 -2.07 24.23 5.85
C MET A 43 -3.59 24.09 5.80
N ALA A 44 -4.16 23.10 6.50
CA ALA A 44 -5.60 22.91 6.56
C ALA A 44 -6.31 24.10 7.22
N ALA A 45 -5.73 24.66 8.29
CA ALA A 45 -6.27 25.85 8.97
C ALA A 45 -6.19 27.10 8.08
N ASP A 46 -5.06 27.31 7.39
CA ASP A 46 -4.86 28.44 6.49
C ASP A 46 -5.88 28.40 5.33
N VAL A 47 -6.03 27.23 4.70
CA VAL A 47 -7.00 27.03 3.62
C VAL A 47 -8.44 27.27 4.10
N ALA A 48 -8.79 26.81 5.30
CA ALA A 48 -10.10 27.06 5.88
C ALA A 48 -10.33 28.56 6.17
N GLY A 49 -9.28 29.29 6.56
CA GLY A 49 -9.33 30.73 6.77
C GLY A 49 -9.56 31.54 5.50
N GLU A 50 -8.99 31.10 4.37
CA GLU A 50 -9.09 31.81 3.08
C GLU A 50 -10.33 31.42 2.25
N ILE A 51 -10.64 30.13 2.15
CA ILE A 51 -11.66 29.59 1.23
C ILE A 51 -13.01 29.36 1.95
N GLY A 52 -13.00 29.34 3.29
CA GLY A 52 -14.17 29.10 4.13
C GLY A 52 -14.32 27.65 4.56
N ALA A 53 -15.36 27.37 5.34
CA ALA A 53 -15.61 26.03 5.89
C ALA A 53 -15.83 25.00 4.77
N GLY A 54 -15.02 23.94 4.76
CA GLY A 54 -15.04 22.88 3.77
C GLY A 54 -14.09 21.74 4.14
N SER A 55 -13.94 20.76 3.26
CA SER A 55 -13.03 19.63 3.46
C SER A 55 -11.67 19.90 2.80
N PHE A 56 -10.60 19.96 3.60
CA PHE A 56 -9.22 19.94 3.09
C PHE A 56 -8.82 18.49 2.79
N THR A 57 -8.29 18.22 1.60
CA THR A 57 -7.77 16.89 1.22
C THR A 57 -6.49 17.06 0.41
N ARG A 58 -5.40 16.44 0.89
CA ARG A 58 -4.09 16.44 0.24
C ARG A 58 -3.45 15.07 0.39
N ALA A 59 -2.93 14.52 -0.70
CA ALA A 59 -2.06 13.35 -0.64
C ALA A 59 -0.67 13.80 -0.18
N ALA A 60 -0.16 13.21 0.90
CA ALA A 60 1.16 13.54 1.44
C ALA A 60 1.80 12.31 2.09
N GLU A 61 3.13 12.21 2.02
CA GLU A 61 3.90 11.22 2.77
C GLU A 61 4.17 11.81 4.16
N LEU A 62 3.56 11.22 5.19
CA LEU A 62 3.78 11.68 6.56
C LEU A 62 5.06 11.08 7.14
N LYS A 63 6.00 11.95 7.53
CA LYS A 63 7.19 11.60 8.31
C LYS A 63 7.22 12.37 9.62
N GLY A 64 7.69 11.70 10.67
CA GLY A 64 7.83 12.30 11.99
C GLY A 64 8.12 11.27 13.07
N VAL A 65 8.24 11.77 14.30
CA VAL A 65 8.34 10.94 15.50
C VAL A 65 6.94 10.80 16.08
N VAL A 66 6.55 9.56 16.41
CA VAL A 66 5.29 9.29 17.08
C VAL A 66 5.50 9.40 18.59
N GLU A 67 4.76 10.28 19.25
CA GLU A 67 4.73 10.40 20.70
C GLU A 67 3.45 9.79 21.25
N CYS A 68 3.55 9.04 22.36
CA CYS A 68 2.42 8.36 22.98
C CYS A 68 2.54 8.44 24.51
N THR A 69 1.58 9.09 25.16
CA THR A 69 1.59 9.26 26.62
C THR A 69 1.41 7.94 27.36
N ASN A 70 0.54 7.06 26.84
CA ASN A 70 0.24 5.75 27.42
C ASN A 70 0.52 4.66 26.37
N PRO A 71 1.77 4.19 26.25
CA PRO A 71 2.14 3.23 25.21
C PRO A 71 1.48 1.87 25.44
N LEU A 72 1.16 1.20 24.33
CA LEU A 72 0.76 -0.21 24.33
C LEU A 72 1.97 -1.08 24.69
N ARG A 73 1.73 -2.28 25.21
CA ARG A 73 2.77 -3.30 25.35
C ARG A 73 2.61 -4.34 24.25
N SER A 74 3.61 -4.47 23.39
CA SER A 74 3.61 -5.50 22.34
C SER A 74 3.52 -6.89 22.98
N GLU A 75 2.53 -7.70 22.57
CA GLU A 75 2.32 -9.04 23.11
C GLU A 75 3.52 -9.97 22.91
N MET A 76 4.10 -9.97 21.71
CA MET A 76 5.19 -10.90 21.35
C MET A 76 6.55 -10.41 21.86
N ALA A 77 6.81 -9.11 21.78
CA ALA A 77 8.12 -8.54 22.13
C ALA A 77 8.20 -8.03 23.57
N GLY A 78 7.05 -7.81 24.24
CA GLY A 78 7.00 -7.29 25.61
C GLY A 78 7.50 -5.86 25.78
N ILE A 79 7.68 -5.10 24.69
CA ILE A 79 8.20 -3.74 24.70
C ILE A 79 7.08 -2.70 24.56
N PRO A 80 7.25 -1.49 25.12
CA PRO A 80 6.32 -0.38 24.89
C PRO A 80 6.36 0.06 23.42
N CYS A 81 5.20 0.29 22.82
CA CYS A 81 5.06 0.78 21.45
C CYS A 81 3.80 1.64 21.28
N ALA A 82 3.82 2.54 20.30
CA ALA A 82 2.63 3.33 19.94
C ALA A 82 1.60 2.50 19.16
N TRP A 83 2.06 1.49 18.42
CA TRP A 83 1.23 0.60 17.61
C TRP A 83 1.99 -0.69 17.31
N TYR A 84 1.27 -1.81 17.18
CA TYR A 84 1.78 -3.05 16.59
C TYR A 84 0.67 -3.80 15.87
N ARG A 85 1.05 -4.69 14.94
CA ARG A 85 0.15 -5.65 14.30
C ARG A 85 0.70 -7.05 14.49
N SER A 86 -0.14 -7.95 15.01
CA SER A 86 0.12 -9.38 15.08
C SER A 86 -0.76 -10.10 14.07
N THR A 87 -0.22 -11.11 13.38
CA THR A 87 -0.98 -11.97 12.45
C THR A 87 -0.58 -13.40 12.73
N VAL A 88 -1.56 -14.22 13.11
CA VAL A 88 -1.36 -15.65 13.35
C VAL A 88 -1.80 -16.39 12.09
N THR A 89 -0.82 -16.96 11.38
CA THR A 89 -1.08 -17.82 10.22
C THR A 89 -0.91 -19.26 10.64
N ARG A 90 -1.85 -20.12 10.26
CA ARG A 90 -1.77 -21.55 10.49
C ARG A 90 -1.51 -22.26 9.17
N GLU A 91 -0.39 -22.97 9.12
CA GLU A 91 -0.01 -23.81 8.00
C GLU A 91 -0.41 -25.26 8.32
N TYR A 92 -0.98 -25.93 7.33
CA TYR A 92 -1.37 -27.33 7.42
C TYR A 92 -0.72 -28.09 6.27
N GLU A 93 -0.19 -29.26 6.58
CA GLU A 93 0.29 -30.22 5.59
C GLU A 93 -0.72 -31.36 5.51
N GLU A 94 -1.19 -31.66 4.30
CA GLU A 94 -2.08 -32.79 4.05
C GLU A 94 -1.30 -33.90 3.35
N THR A 95 -1.27 -35.08 3.97
CA THR A 95 -0.74 -36.28 3.35
C THR A 95 -1.90 -37.05 2.73
N TYR A 96 -1.92 -37.15 1.40
CA TYR A 96 -2.85 -38.02 0.67
C TYR A 96 -2.15 -39.28 0.17
N THR A 97 -2.88 -40.39 0.19
CA THR A 97 -2.46 -41.63 -0.46
C THR A 97 -3.35 -41.80 -1.69
N GLU A 98 -2.79 -41.64 -2.87
CA GLU A 98 -3.45 -42.03 -4.11
C GLU A 98 -3.15 -43.50 -4.39
N ARG A 99 -4.21 -44.21 -4.79
CA ARG A 99 -4.14 -45.61 -5.21
C ARG A 99 -4.26 -45.61 -6.72
N ASP A 100 -3.26 -46.15 -7.40
CA ASP A 100 -3.34 -46.30 -8.85
C ASP A 100 -4.36 -47.38 -9.24
N SER A 101 -4.56 -47.57 -10.55
CA SER A 101 -5.50 -48.57 -11.06
C SER A 101 -5.10 -50.02 -10.75
N GLU A 102 -3.90 -50.27 -10.25
CA GLU A 102 -3.35 -51.59 -9.93
C GLU A 102 -3.44 -51.92 -8.44
N GLY A 103 -3.65 -50.93 -7.56
CA GLY A 103 -3.96 -51.12 -6.14
C GLY A 103 -2.79 -50.93 -5.19
#